data_AF-A0A4U0R6H5-F1
#
_entry.id   AF-A0A4U0R6H5-F1
#
_cell.length_a   1.000
_cell.length_b   1.000
_cell.length_c   1.000
_cell.angle_alpha   90.00
_cell.angle_beta   90.00
_cell.angle_gamma   90.00
#
_symmetry.space_group_name_H-M   'P 1'
#
loop_
_entity.id
_entity.type
_entity.pdbx_description
1 polymer ?
#
loop_
_entity_poly.entity_id
_entity_poly.type
_entity_poly.pdbx_seq_one_letter_code
_entity_poly.pdbx_strand_id
1 'polypeptide(L)'
;MTAQRAPEPQPCRTRLAARRGVPLSLVALLSLTACGSRMTDDILPGGIPARTDLHQASGLPPASVRTVARRDFGWRVIYQPAAAPANAESRAAVALCGLERRAPLRIVQQPRLDPSADPGARIFDIYCA
;
A
#
# COMPACT_ATOMS: atom_id res chain seq x y z
N MET A 1 -3.64 -42.33 11.96
CA MET A 1 -3.42 -41.15 11.09
C MET A 1 -3.06 -41.67 9.71
N THR A 2 -3.98 -41.61 8.75
CA THR A 2 -3.81 -42.10 7.38
C THR A 2 -4.43 -41.11 6.41
N ALA A 3 -3.67 -40.76 5.36
CA ALA A 3 -4.02 -40.14 4.07
C ALA A 3 -2.88 -39.16 3.70
N GLN A 4 -2.33 -39.05 2.50
CA GLN A 4 -2.40 -39.78 1.23
C GLN A 4 -1.23 -39.18 0.38
N ARG A 5 -0.55 -39.99 -0.43
CA ARG A 5 0.44 -39.51 -1.44
C ARG A 5 -0.27 -38.94 -2.66
N ALA A 6 0.37 -37.99 -3.35
CA ALA A 6 0.77 -38.00 -4.78
C ALA A 6 0.96 -36.56 -5.33
N PRO A 7 1.70 -36.33 -6.45
CA PRO A 7 2.90 -36.99 -6.96
C PRO A 7 4.05 -35.99 -7.24
N GLU A 8 5.25 -36.54 -7.46
CA GLU A 8 6.44 -35.85 -7.96
C GLU A 8 6.29 -35.50 -9.46
N PRO A 9 6.99 -34.46 -9.96
CA PRO A 9 7.55 -34.54 -11.30
C PRO A 9 9.05 -34.19 -11.31
N GLN A 10 9.89 -35.21 -11.35
CA GLN A 10 11.17 -35.21 -12.07
C GLN A 10 10.93 -35.75 -13.49
N PRO A 11 11.85 -35.62 -14.48
CA PRO A 11 13.15 -34.94 -14.48
C PRO A 11 13.37 -34.05 -15.73
N CYS A 12 14.39 -33.17 -15.71
CA CYS A 12 15.17 -32.92 -16.93
C CYS A 12 16.59 -33.39 -16.66
N ARG A 13 16.91 -34.59 -17.17
CA ARG A 13 18.27 -35.13 -17.19
C ARG A 13 19.07 -34.32 -18.21
N THR A 14 20.22 -33.83 -17.79
CA THR A 14 21.33 -33.58 -18.70
C THR A 14 22.58 -34.11 -18.03
N ARG A 15 23.02 -35.31 -18.42
CA ARG A 15 24.39 -35.75 -18.17
C ARG A 15 25.23 -35.22 -19.33
N LEU A 16 26.32 -34.52 -19.03
CA LEU A 16 27.56 -34.63 -19.79
C LEU A 16 28.76 -34.15 -18.94
N ALA A 17 29.64 -35.12 -18.71
CA ALA A 17 31.09 -35.09 -18.66
C ALA A 17 31.85 -34.14 -17.70
N ALA A 18 32.74 -34.80 -16.96
CA ALA A 18 33.74 -34.33 -16.04
C ALA A 18 34.80 -33.34 -16.57
N ARG A 19 35.29 -32.54 -15.60
CA ARG A 19 36.65 -31.99 -15.42
C ARG A 19 37.22 -31.06 -16.50
N ARG A 20 37.31 -29.77 -16.14
CA ARG A 20 38.57 -28.98 -16.09
C ARG A 20 38.33 -27.69 -15.31
N GLY A 21 39.24 -27.36 -14.41
CA GLY A 21 39.09 -26.29 -13.42
C GLY A 21 39.10 -24.88 -14.01
N VAL A 22 38.25 -24.00 -13.46
CA VAL A 22 38.16 -22.55 -13.69
C VAL A 22 37.57 -21.94 -12.40
N PRO A 23 38.03 -20.75 -11.95
CA PRO A 23 38.20 -20.45 -10.53
C PRO A 23 36.92 -20.03 -9.79
N LEU A 24 36.95 -20.37 -8.52
CA LEU A 24 35.94 -20.20 -7.48
C LEU A 24 35.91 -18.73 -7.02
N SER A 25 35.38 -17.80 -7.82
CA SER A 25 35.38 -16.36 -7.45
C SER A 25 34.24 -15.49 -8.02
N LEU A 26 33.12 -16.04 -8.49
CA LEU A 26 31.99 -15.22 -8.98
C LEU A 26 30.61 -15.73 -8.56
N VAL A 27 30.51 -16.47 -7.45
CA VAL A 27 29.24 -16.95 -6.88
C VAL A 27 28.59 -15.97 -5.89
N ALA A 28 29.17 -14.78 -5.65
CA ALA A 28 28.79 -14.02 -4.45
C ALA A 28 27.86 -12.79 -4.61
N LEU A 29 27.58 -12.24 -5.81
CA LEU A 29 27.02 -10.86 -5.85
C LEU A 29 25.91 -10.54 -6.87
N LEU A 30 25.14 -11.53 -7.34
CA LEU A 30 23.97 -11.25 -8.21
C LEU A 30 22.66 -11.93 -7.76
N SER A 31 22.55 -12.28 -6.48
CA SER A 31 21.27 -12.54 -5.83
C SER A 31 20.80 -11.28 -5.08
N LEU A 32 20.77 -10.13 -5.75
CA LEU A 32 19.97 -8.99 -5.28
C LEU A 32 18.51 -9.39 -5.46
N THR A 33 17.97 -9.98 -4.39
CA THR A 33 16.62 -9.80 -3.88
C THR A 33 15.62 -9.29 -4.92
N ALA A 34 14.82 -10.21 -5.46
CA ALA A 34 13.52 -9.90 -5.99
C ALA A 34 12.67 -9.22 -4.90
N CYS A 35 12.79 -7.90 -4.77
CA CYS A 35 11.89 -7.04 -3.99
C CYS A 35 11.03 -6.24 -4.98
N GLY A 36 10.35 -6.96 -5.87
CA GLY A 36 9.40 -6.43 -6.83
C GLY A 36 8.09 -7.16 -6.68
N SER A 37 7.23 -6.59 -5.82
CA SER A 37 5.79 -6.81 -5.66
C SER A 37 5.26 -8.20 -6.02
N ARG A 38 5.07 -9.07 -5.00
CA ARG A 38 3.93 -9.99 -5.09
C ARG A 38 2.70 -9.11 -5.16
N MET A 39 2.07 -9.09 -6.33
CA MET A 39 0.79 -8.47 -6.57
C MET A 39 -0.23 -9.26 -5.75
N THR A 40 -0.41 -8.90 -4.50
CA THR A 40 -1.37 -9.57 -3.63
C THR A 40 -2.75 -8.99 -3.91
N ASP A 41 -3.73 -9.88 -4.11
CA ASP A 41 -5.16 -9.57 -4.11
C ASP A 41 -5.67 -9.20 -2.70
N ASP A 42 -4.84 -8.52 -1.91
CA ASP A 42 -5.16 -8.15 -0.55
C ASP A 42 -6.28 -7.11 -0.56
N ILE A 43 -7.27 -7.33 0.29
CA ILE A 43 -8.36 -6.40 0.52
C ILE A 43 -8.08 -5.69 1.84
N LEU A 44 -7.95 -4.37 1.79
CA LEU A 44 -7.85 -3.55 2.99
C LEU A 44 -9.14 -3.67 3.81
N PRO A 45 -9.07 -3.51 5.15
CA PRO A 45 -10.25 -3.47 6.01
C PRO A 45 -11.33 -2.52 5.48
N GLY A 46 -12.53 -3.04 5.24
CA GLY A 46 -13.62 -2.30 4.59
C GLY A 46 -13.88 -2.65 3.12
N GLY A 47 -13.23 -3.68 2.56
CA GLY A 47 -13.56 -4.20 1.23
C GLY A 47 -12.84 -3.49 0.07
N ILE A 48 -11.83 -2.66 0.38
CA ILE A 48 -11.10 -1.85 -0.60
C ILE A 48 -9.91 -2.66 -1.14
N PRO A 49 -9.78 -2.88 -2.46
CA PRO A 49 -8.61 -3.55 -3.00
C PRO A 49 -7.32 -2.80 -2.65
N ALA A 50 -6.27 -3.50 -2.23
CA ALA A 50 -4.97 -2.89 -1.90
C ALA A 50 -4.32 -2.17 -3.09
N ARG A 51 -4.70 -2.53 -4.31
CA ARG A 51 -4.31 -1.83 -5.56
C ARG A 51 -4.98 -0.46 -5.76
N THR A 52 -5.94 -0.09 -4.92
CA THR A 52 -6.60 1.22 -5.00
C THR A 52 -5.59 2.29 -4.64
N ASP A 53 -5.29 3.17 -5.58
CA ASP A 53 -4.50 4.37 -5.29
C ASP A 53 -5.33 5.30 -4.40
N LEU A 54 -5.08 5.25 -3.09
CA LEU A 54 -5.81 6.06 -2.10
C LEU A 54 -5.51 7.56 -2.24
N HIS A 55 -4.35 7.94 -2.78
CA HIS A 55 -4.05 9.34 -3.05
C HIS A 55 -4.95 9.86 -4.16
N GLN A 56 -5.06 9.11 -5.26
CA GLN A 56 -5.98 9.44 -6.35
C GLN A 56 -7.44 9.38 -5.89
N ALA A 57 -7.81 8.34 -5.15
CA ALA A 57 -9.18 8.10 -4.71
C ALA A 57 -9.69 9.15 -3.69
N SER A 58 -8.79 9.88 -3.03
CA SER A 58 -9.17 11.00 -2.17
C SER A 58 -9.82 12.18 -2.92
N GLY A 59 -9.66 12.25 -4.25
CA GLY A 59 -10.16 13.36 -5.07
C GLY A 59 -9.43 14.69 -4.82
N LEU A 60 -8.33 14.68 -4.07
CA LEU A 60 -7.47 15.83 -3.81
C LEU A 60 -6.32 15.90 -4.81
N PRO A 61 -5.77 17.11 -5.08
CA PRO A 61 -4.55 17.24 -5.88
C PRO A 61 -3.40 16.42 -5.28
N PRO A 62 -2.63 15.67 -6.09
CA PRO A 62 -1.52 14.85 -5.58
C PRO A 62 -0.50 15.65 -4.76
N ALA A 63 -0.21 16.89 -5.18
CA ALA A 63 0.69 17.80 -4.46
C ALA A 63 0.19 18.17 -3.05
N SER A 64 -1.12 18.07 -2.81
CA SER A 64 -1.73 18.37 -1.51
C SER A 64 -1.75 17.18 -0.57
N VAL A 65 -1.68 15.94 -1.05
CA VAL A 65 -1.84 14.75 -0.21
C VAL A 65 -0.47 14.17 0.16
N ARG A 66 -0.21 14.02 1.45
CA ARG A 66 1.01 13.42 1.97
C ARG A 66 0.80 11.94 2.27
N THR A 67 -0.31 11.61 2.92
CA THR A 67 -0.69 10.22 3.18
C THR A 67 -2.20 10.09 3.28
N VAL A 68 -2.73 8.95 2.84
CA VAL A 68 -4.11 8.52 3.11
C VAL A 68 -4.05 7.14 3.72
N ALA A 69 -4.70 6.96 4.87
CA ALA A 69 -4.68 5.70 5.58
C ALA A 69 -6.07 5.29 6.06
N ARG A 70 -6.40 4.01 5.85
CA ARG A 70 -7.61 3.39 6.38
C ARG A 70 -7.51 3.25 7.91
N ARG A 71 -8.63 3.46 8.61
CA ARG A 71 -8.80 3.30 10.06
C ARG A 71 -10.11 2.58 10.34
N ASP A 72 -10.27 2.04 11.55
CA ASP A 72 -11.48 1.28 11.92
C ASP A 72 -12.75 2.13 11.87
N PHE A 73 -12.61 3.44 12.12
CA PHE A 73 -13.71 4.40 12.10
C PHE A 73 -13.97 5.04 10.73
N GLY A 74 -13.07 4.87 9.75
CA GLY A 74 -13.05 5.71 8.55
C GLY A 74 -11.65 5.91 7.97
N TRP A 75 -11.26 7.15 7.73
CA TRP A 75 -10.03 7.50 7.03
C TRP A 75 -9.24 8.55 7.79
N ARG A 76 -7.92 8.48 7.71
CA ARG A 76 -7.02 9.55 8.14
C ARG A 76 -6.29 10.10 6.92
N VAL A 77 -6.30 11.42 6.78
CA VAL A 77 -5.61 12.12 5.70
C VAL A 77 -4.62 13.10 6.30
N ILE A 78 -3.38 13.06 5.79
CA ILE A 78 -2.36 14.09 6.03
C ILE A 78 -2.21 14.86 4.73
N TYR A 79 -2.36 16.19 4.80
CA TYR A 79 -2.41 17.05 3.62
C TYR A 79 -1.71 18.40 3.84
N GLN A 80 -1.33 19.05 2.75
CA GLN A 80 -0.79 20.40 2.72
C GLN A 80 -1.90 21.40 2.33
N PRO A 81 -2.40 22.22 3.27
CA PRO A 81 -3.50 23.14 3.02
C PRO A 81 -3.19 24.16 1.93
N ALA A 82 -1.95 24.65 1.86
CA ALA A 82 -1.51 25.63 0.86
C ALA A 82 -1.61 25.10 -0.59
N ALA A 83 -1.62 23.78 -0.77
CA ALA A 83 -1.76 23.14 -2.08
C ALA A 83 -3.16 22.53 -2.30
N ALA A 84 -4.07 22.67 -1.33
CA ALA A 84 -5.38 22.03 -1.34
C ALA A 84 -6.49 23.03 -1.70
N PRO A 85 -7.59 22.58 -2.33
CA PRO A 85 -8.76 23.42 -2.53
C PRO A 85 -9.45 23.74 -1.19
N ALA A 86 -10.21 24.84 -1.14
CA ALA A 86 -10.87 25.30 0.10
C ALA A 86 -11.82 24.26 0.72
N ASN A 87 -12.41 23.37 -0.08
CA ASN A 87 -13.31 22.29 0.36
C ASN A 87 -12.63 20.91 0.40
N ALA A 88 -11.31 20.86 0.54
CA ALA A 88 -10.53 19.61 0.49
C ALA A 88 -11.07 18.53 1.44
N GLU A 89 -11.37 18.90 2.68
CA GLU A 89 -11.83 17.95 3.70
C GLU A 89 -13.15 17.29 3.31
N SER A 90 -14.17 18.09 2.96
CA SER A 90 -15.48 17.58 2.56
C SER A 90 -15.40 16.75 1.28
N ARG A 91 -14.57 17.17 0.31
CA ARG A 91 -14.35 16.41 -0.93
C ARG A 91 -13.73 15.05 -0.65
N ALA A 92 -12.68 15.01 0.16
CA ALA A 92 -12.02 13.77 0.55
C ALA A 92 -12.97 12.86 1.34
N ALA A 93 -13.83 13.43 2.19
CA ALA A 93 -14.80 12.64 2.95
C ALA A 93 -15.79 11.90 2.05
N VAL A 94 -16.39 12.60 1.08
CA VAL A 94 -17.33 12.00 0.11
C VAL A 94 -16.63 10.93 -0.71
N ALA A 95 -15.43 11.23 -1.24
CA ALA A 95 -14.71 10.32 -2.11
C ALA A 95 -14.30 9.03 -1.38
N LEU A 96 -13.68 9.16 -0.19
CA LEU A 96 -13.13 8.02 0.55
C LEU A 96 -14.22 7.17 1.22
N CYS A 97 -15.23 7.76 1.86
CA CYS A 97 -16.34 6.97 2.39
C CYS A 97 -17.15 6.30 1.26
N GLY A 98 -17.22 6.93 0.09
CA GLY A 98 -17.86 6.36 -1.11
C GLY A 98 -17.21 5.06 -1.58
N LEU A 99 -15.90 4.88 -1.39
CA LEU A 99 -15.22 3.62 -1.72
C LEU A 99 -15.76 2.44 -0.88
N GLU A 100 -16.19 2.70 0.35
CA GLU A 100 -16.82 1.73 1.25
C GLU A 100 -18.34 1.66 1.07
N ARG A 101 -18.91 2.45 0.15
CA ARG A 101 -20.36 2.64 -0.02
C ARG A 101 -21.04 3.15 1.26
N ARG A 102 -20.32 3.97 2.04
CA ARG A 102 -20.79 4.60 3.28
C ARG A 102 -20.92 6.10 3.11
N ALA A 103 -21.79 6.72 3.90
CA ALA A 103 -21.91 8.18 3.93
C ALA A 103 -20.88 8.78 4.89
N PRO A 104 -20.36 9.99 4.61
CA PRO A 104 -19.58 10.74 5.59
C PRO A 104 -20.43 11.10 6.80
N LEU A 105 -19.94 10.78 8.00
CA LEU A 105 -20.61 11.09 9.27
C LEU A 105 -20.09 12.39 9.89
N ARG A 106 -18.77 12.52 9.99
CA ARG A 106 -18.11 13.70 10.58
C ARG A 106 -16.65 13.78 10.16
N ILE A 107 -16.10 14.98 10.21
CA ILE A 107 -14.67 15.26 9.99
C ILE A 107 -14.10 15.89 11.26
N VAL A 108 -12.95 15.41 11.71
CA VAL A 108 -12.28 15.92 12.91
C VAL A 108 -10.83 16.28 12.59
N GLN A 109 -10.48 17.52 12.87
CA GLN A 109 -9.10 17.99 12.83
C GLN A 109 -8.30 17.36 13.96
N GLN A 110 -7.12 16.83 13.63
CA GLN A 110 -6.22 16.26 14.63
C GLN A 110 -5.01 17.18 14.84
N PRO A 111 -4.52 17.31 16.08
CA PRO A 111 -3.29 18.02 16.34
C PRO A 111 -2.12 17.27 15.69
N ARG A 112 -1.17 18.02 15.14
CA ARG A 112 0.07 17.44 14.65
C ARG A 112 1.08 17.38 15.80
N LEU A 113 1.60 16.18 16.07
CA LEU A 113 2.53 15.95 17.18
C LEU A 113 3.94 16.45 16.88
N ASP A 114 4.37 16.37 15.62
CA ASP A 114 5.65 16.91 15.15
C ASP A 114 5.44 17.80 13.91
N PRO A 115 5.35 19.13 14.10
CA PRO A 115 5.20 20.08 13.01
C PRO A 115 6.47 20.26 12.15
N SER A 116 7.64 19.87 12.66
CA SER A 116 8.93 20.12 11.99
C SER A 116 9.21 19.15 10.85
N ALA A 117 8.68 17.94 10.93
CA ALA A 117 8.83 16.91 9.91
C ALA A 117 8.14 17.25 8.57
N ASP A 118 7.10 18.07 8.58
CA ASP A 118 6.36 18.52 7.37
C ASP A 118 5.66 19.85 7.67
N PRO A 119 6.37 20.99 7.50
CA PRO A 119 5.87 22.29 7.93
C PRO A 119 4.58 22.70 7.22
N GLY A 120 3.56 23.01 8.04
CA GLY A 120 2.25 23.46 7.56
C GLY A 120 1.28 22.35 7.16
N ALA A 121 1.72 21.09 7.15
CA ALA A 121 0.83 19.98 6.85
C ALA A 121 -0.12 19.69 8.03
N ARG A 122 -1.39 19.45 7.71
CA ARG A 122 -2.47 19.21 8.66
C ARG A 122 -2.97 17.78 8.57
N ILE A 123 -3.65 17.34 9.64
CA ILE A 123 -4.22 16.00 9.76
C ILE A 123 -5.71 16.14 10.01
N PHE A 124 -6.53 15.39 9.27
CA PHE A 124 -7.95 15.25 9.58
C PHE A 124 -8.39 13.79 9.46
N ASP A 125 -9.31 13.43 10.35
CA ASP A 125 -9.97 12.14 10.39
C ASP A 125 -11.38 12.28 9.83
N ILE A 126 -11.75 11.37 8.94
CA ILE A 126 -13.09 11.23 8.38
C ILE A 126 -13.71 10.01 9.02
N TYR A 127 -14.92 10.15 9.54
CA TYR A 127 -15.74 9.05 10.04
C TYR A 127 -16.80 8.70 9.00
N CYS A 128 -17.00 7.41 8.72
CA CYS A 128 -18.03 6.93 7.80
C CYS A 128 -19.16 6.22 8.57
N ALA A 129 -20.41 6.34 8.10
CA ALA A 129 -21.63 5.82 8.71
C ALA A 129 -21.98 4.41 8.28
#